data_AF-A0A534KNX6-F1
#
_entry.id   AF-A0A534KNX6-F1
#
_cell.length_a   1.000
_cell.length_b   1.000
_cell.length_c   1.000
_cell.angle_alpha   90.00
_cell.angle_beta   90.00
_cell.angle_gamma   90.00
#
_symmetry.space_group_name_H-M   'P 1'
#
loop_
_entity.id
_entity.type
_entity.pdbx_description
1 polymer ?
#
loop_
_entity_poly.entity_id
_entity_poly.type
_entity_poly.pdbx_seq_one_letter_code
_entity_poly.pdbx_strand_id
1 'polypeptide(L)'
;MVIMGVCVGVRVEGEEESPIEERTDGKFLADLVREVYYDDVVTRLGLPPGTADVLKRLPEEDEEQWQDPTILKRALEDLRRSVPTIGRDPRLQQGFAISKRDLDDRLKDYDTAVEDAIRICEWAVVRGKQVAITMW
;
A
#
# COMPACT_ATOMS: atom_id res chain seq x y z
N MET A 1 6.12 -15.67 -22.04
CA MET A 1 5.36 -15.76 -20.79
C MET A 1 5.83 -14.59 -19.93
N VAL A 2 5.18 -13.43 -20.07
CA VAL A 2 5.51 -12.23 -19.30
C VAL A 2 4.66 -12.32 -18.03
N ILE A 3 5.29 -12.51 -16.89
CA ILE A 3 4.62 -12.29 -15.62
C ILE A 3 4.53 -10.77 -15.51
N MET A 4 3.38 -10.18 -15.86
CA MET A 4 3.09 -8.77 -15.54
C MET A 4 3.08 -8.69 -14.02
N GLY A 5 4.15 -8.15 -13.45
CA GLY A 5 4.23 -7.85 -12.04
C GLY A 5 3.35 -6.64 -11.79
N VAL A 6 2.36 -6.80 -10.92
CA VAL A 6 1.48 -5.74 -10.47
C VAL A 6 2.34 -4.64 -9.80
N CYS A 7 2.54 -3.53 -10.49
CA CYS A 7 3.17 -2.32 -9.99
C CYS A 7 2.08 -1.44 -9.36
N VAL A 8 2.11 -1.27 -8.04
CA VAL A 8 1.17 -0.37 -7.35
C VAL A 8 1.82 0.96 -7.01
N GLY A 9 1.28 2.04 -7.59
CA GLY A 9 1.70 3.41 -7.33
C GLY A 9 0.56 4.28 -6.80
N VAL A 10 0.91 5.43 -6.21
CA VAL A 10 -0.08 6.47 -5.85
C VAL A 10 -0.06 7.54 -6.93
N ARG A 11 -1.14 7.63 -7.71
CA ARG A 11 -1.34 8.72 -8.67
C ARG A 11 -1.92 9.94 -7.98
N VAL A 12 -1.60 11.11 -8.50
CA VAL A 12 -2.14 12.38 -8.04
C VAL A 12 -2.87 13.06 -9.20
N GLU A 13 -4.02 13.65 -8.91
CA GLU A 13 -4.87 14.27 -9.91
C GLU A 13 -4.11 15.33 -10.74
N GLY A 14 -4.14 15.16 -12.06
CA GLY A 14 -3.49 16.06 -13.01
C GLY A 14 -1.95 15.99 -13.01
N GLU A 15 -1.36 14.95 -12.43
CA GLU A 15 0.08 14.65 -12.54
C GLU A 15 0.30 13.41 -13.42
N GLU A 16 1.24 13.52 -14.37
CA GLU A 16 1.63 12.41 -15.26
C GLU A 16 2.66 11.48 -14.60
N GLU A 17 3.48 12.01 -13.68
CA GLU A 17 4.52 11.28 -12.95
C GLU A 17 4.33 11.45 -11.43
N SER A 18 4.92 10.54 -10.65
CA SER A 18 4.92 10.65 -9.20
C SER A 18 5.65 11.93 -8.77
N PRO A 19 5.05 12.80 -7.92
CA PRO A 19 5.65 14.06 -7.51
C PRO A 19 6.81 13.87 -6.50
N ILE A 20 7.11 12.62 -6.13
CA ILE A 20 8.15 12.25 -5.17
C ILE A 20 9.01 11.16 -5.80
N GLU A 21 10.32 11.24 -5.59
CA GLU A 21 11.25 10.19 -5.98
C GLU A 21 10.93 8.90 -5.21
N GLU A 22 10.45 7.89 -5.94
CA GLU A 22 10.14 6.57 -5.40
C GLU A 22 11.43 5.82 -5.07
N ARG A 23 11.56 5.39 -3.81
CA ARG A 23 12.75 4.66 -3.34
C ARG A 23 12.60 3.16 -3.49
N THR A 24 11.37 2.70 -3.74
CA THR A 24 11.00 1.29 -3.76
C THR A 24 10.11 0.98 -4.95
N ASP A 25 10.16 -0.28 -5.39
CA ASP A 25 9.28 -0.81 -6.42
C ASP A 25 7.81 -0.76 -5.92
N GLY A 26 6.89 -0.23 -6.73
CA GLY A 26 5.47 -0.18 -6.41
C GLY A 26 4.84 -1.55 -6.08
N LYS A 27 5.48 -2.65 -6.48
CA LYS A 27 5.09 -4.02 -6.11
C LYS A 27 4.98 -4.21 -4.58
N PHE A 28 5.82 -3.58 -3.78
CA PHE A 28 5.78 -3.78 -2.32
C PHE A 28 4.52 -3.21 -1.68
N LEU A 29 4.09 -2.03 -2.15
CA LEU A 29 2.81 -1.47 -1.76
C LEU A 29 1.65 -2.34 -2.28
N ALA A 30 1.80 -2.91 -3.48
CA ALA A 30 0.81 -3.81 -4.08
C ALA A 30 0.55 -5.04 -3.22
N ASP A 31 1.63 -5.73 -2.84
CA ASP A 31 1.57 -6.95 -2.05
C ASP A 31 0.83 -6.66 -0.72
N LEU A 32 1.15 -5.55 -0.05
CA LEU A 32 0.48 -5.14 1.19
C LEU A 32 -1.02 -4.88 1.00
N VAL A 33 -1.39 -4.04 0.02
CA VAL A 33 -2.79 -3.67 -0.16
C VAL A 33 -3.61 -4.85 -0.66
N ARG A 34 -3.05 -5.72 -1.50
CA ARG A 34 -3.70 -6.94 -1.98
C ARG A 34 -4.06 -7.89 -0.83
N GLU A 35 -3.15 -8.09 0.13
CA GLU A 35 -3.42 -8.97 1.26
C GLU A 35 -4.50 -8.42 2.20
N VAL A 36 -4.67 -7.09 2.26
CA VAL A 36 -5.74 -6.44 3.01
C VAL A 36 -7.14 -6.76 2.46
N TYR A 37 -7.27 -7.34 1.26
CA TYR A 37 -8.56 -7.88 0.76
C TYR A 37 -9.09 -9.04 1.59
N TYR A 38 -8.20 -9.81 2.25
CA TYR A 38 -8.59 -10.96 3.04
C TYR A 38 -8.88 -10.58 4.49
N ASP A 39 -10.10 -10.83 4.97
CA ASP A 39 -10.53 -10.40 6.31
C ASP A 39 -9.74 -11.07 7.46
N ASP A 40 -9.23 -12.30 7.26
CA ASP A 40 -8.31 -12.93 8.24
C ASP A 40 -6.99 -12.15 8.34
N VAL A 41 -6.48 -11.63 7.22
CA VAL A 41 -5.25 -10.80 7.20
C VAL A 41 -5.51 -9.46 7.88
N VAL A 42 -6.62 -8.79 7.57
CA VAL A 42 -7.04 -7.53 8.24
C VAL A 42 -7.09 -7.71 9.76
N THR A 43 -7.72 -8.81 10.20
CA THR A 43 -7.86 -9.15 11.63
C THR A 43 -6.51 -9.39 12.28
N ARG A 44 -5.61 -10.14 11.61
CA ARG A 44 -4.26 -10.44 12.12
C ARG A 44 -3.34 -9.23 12.17
N LEU A 45 -3.41 -8.37 11.16
CA LEU A 45 -2.67 -7.11 11.12
C LEU A 45 -3.15 -6.13 12.21
N GLY A 46 -4.35 -6.33 12.75
CA GLY A 46 -4.95 -5.47 13.76
C GLY A 46 -5.32 -4.10 13.22
N LEU A 47 -5.71 -4.04 11.93
CA LEU A 47 -6.08 -2.78 11.29
C LEU A 47 -7.39 -2.24 11.90
N PRO A 48 -7.51 -0.91 12.12
CA PRO A 48 -8.74 -0.31 12.60
C PRO A 48 -9.93 -0.53 11.66
N PRO A 49 -11.17 -0.50 12.19
CA PRO A 49 -12.37 -0.53 11.36
C PRO A 49 -12.38 0.60 10.33
N GLY A 50 -12.65 0.28 9.06
CA GLY A 50 -12.68 1.23 7.95
C GLY A 50 -11.33 1.49 7.27
N THR A 51 -10.19 1.16 7.89
CA THR A 51 -8.87 1.23 7.26
C THR A 51 -8.80 0.30 6.04
N ALA A 52 -9.26 -0.94 6.22
CA ALA A 52 -9.34 -1.90 5.14
C ALA A 52 -10.27 -1.42 4.01
N ASP A 53 -11.41 -0.81 4.33
CA ASP A 53 -12.34 -0.30 3.31
C ASP A 53 -11.74 0.83 2.48
N VAL A 54 -10.90 1.68 3.08
CA VAL A 54 -10.17 2.73 2.36
C VAL A 54 -9.09 2.13 1.46
N LEU A 55 -8.35 1.13 1.95
CA LEU A 55 -7.29 0.46 1.19
C LEU A 55 -7.86 -0.45 0.07
N LYS A 56 -9.02 -1.09 0.31
CA LYS A 56 -9.74 -1.97 -0.65
C LYS A 56 -10.47 -1.19 -1.75
N ARG A 57 -10.51 0.14 -1.71
CA ARG A 57 -10.98 1.00 -2.80
C ARG A 57 -9.98 1.06 -3.96
N LEU A 58 -9.27 -0.06 -4.20
CA LEU A 58 -8.56 -0.22 -5.45
C LEU A 58 -9.60 -0.57 -6.52
N PRO A 59 -9.50 0.06 -7.69
CA PRO A 59 -10.36 -0.25 -8.81
C PRO A 59 -10.15 -1.70 -9.28
N GLU A 60 -11.22 -2.34 -9.75
CA GLU A 60 -11.09 -3.46 -10.69
C GLU A 60 -10.42 -2.93 -11.97
N GLU A 61 -9.70 -3.78 -12.71
CA GLU A 61 -8.85 -3.39 -13.86
C GLU A 61 -9.48 -2.26 -14.72
N ASP A 62 -8.73 -1.18 -14.93
CA ASP A 62 -9.05 0.02 -15.74
C ASP A 62 -9.95 1.13 -15.15
N GLU A 63 -10.48 1.01 -13.92
CA GLU A 63 -11.11 2.16 -13.25
C GLU A 63 -10.07 2.96 -12.43
N GLU A 64 -10.24 4.26 -12.23
CA GLU A 64 -9.41 5.05 -11.29
C GLU A 64 -10.30 5.62 -10.20
N GLN A 65 -10.13 5.15 -8.96
CA GLN A 65 -10.90 5.67 -7.85
C GLN A 65 -10.12 6.77 -7.12
N TRP A 66 -10.46 8.02 -7.45
CA TRP A 66 -9.93 9.19 -6.77
C TRP A 66 -10.47 9.32 -5.36
N GLN A 67 -9.57 9.50 -4.39
CA GLN A 67 -9.87 9.52 -2.96
C GLN A 67 -9.30 10.78 -2.31
N ASP A 68 -9.88 11.13 -1.15
CA ASP A 68 -9.34 12.18 -0.30
C ASP A 68 -7.98 11.74 0.28
N PRO A 69 -6.90 12.50 0.04
CA PRO A 69 -5.55 12.11 0.48
C PRO A 69 -5.38 12.13 1.99
N THR A 70 -6.21 12.86 2.75
CA THR A 70 -6.21 12.83 4.22
C THR A 70 -6.72 11.50 4.74
N ILE A 71 -7.77 10.97 4.09
CA ILE A 71 -8.37 9.68 4.46
C ILE A 71 -7.40 8.55 4.08
N LEU A 72 -6.86 8.59 2.86
CA LEU A 72 -5.92 7.57 2.39
C LEU A 72 -4.63 7.55 3.23
N LYS A 73 -4.07 8.73 3.53
CA LYS A 73 -2.90 8.87 4.40
C LYS A 73 -3.09 8.16 5.74
N ARG A 74 -4.22 8.38 6.42
CA ARG A 74 -4.49 7.74 7.72
C ARG A 74 -4.52 6.21 7.61
N ALA A 75 -5.13 5.70 6.55
CA ALA A 75 -5.17 4.26 6.31
C ALA A 75 -3.78 3.67 6.02
N LEU A 76 -2.93 4.40 5.29
CA LEU A 76 -1.53 4.03 5.07
C LEU A 76 -0.70 4.11 6.36
N GLU A 77 -0.95 5.09 7.25
CA GLU A 77 -0.30 5.18 8.56
C GLU A 77 -0.68 4.01 9.48
N ASP A 78 -1.93 3.56 9.43
CA ASP A 78 -2.38 2.33 10.11
C ASP A 78 -1.68 1.09 9.54
N LEU A 79 -1.61 0.99 8.21
CA LEU A 79 -0.94 -0.11 7.52
C LEU A 79 0.56 -0.15 7.89
N ARG A 80 1.25 1.00 7.85
CA ARG A 80 2.67 1.11 8.24
C ARG A 80 2.90 0.60 9.66
N ARG A 81 2.03 1.00 10.61
CA ARG A 81 2.11 0.54 12.01
C ARG A 81 1.90 -0.97 12.16
N SER A 82 1.22 -1.61 11.21
CA SER A 82 0.98 -3.06 11.20
C SER A 82 2.11 -3.87 10.56
N VAL A 83 3.01 -3.26 9.78
CA VAL A 83 4.12 -3.98 9.09
C VAL A 83 4.96 -4.83 10.06
N PRO A 84 5.37 -4.35 11.27
CA PRO A 84 6.11 -5.18 12.22
C PRO A 84 5.36 -6.45 12.68
N THR A 85 4.02 -6.46 12.59
CA THR A 85 3.20 -7.64 12.91
C THR A 85 3.42 -8.77 11.91
N ILE A 86 3.67 -8.45 10.63
CA ILE A 86 4.04 -9.45 9.60
C ILE A 86 5.32 -10.19 10.03
N GLY A 87 6.31 -9.46 10.56
CA GLY A 87 7.55 -10.05 11.07
C GLY A 87 7.37 -10.97 12.29
N ARG A 88 6.23 -10.90 12.97
CA ARG A 88 5.96 -11.64 14.22
C ARG A 88 4.92 -12.76 14.06
N ASP A 89 4.04 -12.71 13.06
CA ASP A 89 3.05 -13.76 12.78
C ASP A 89 3.50 -14.64 11.59
N PRO A 90 3.88 -15.92 11.84
CA PRO A 90 4.29 -16.85 10.79
C PRO A 90 3.21 -17.12 9.73
N ARG A 91 1.92 -16.95 10.05
CA ARG A 91 0.82 -17.13 9.08
C ARG A 91 0.75 -15.96 8.12
N LEU A 92 1.00 -14.74 8.59
CA LEU A 92 1.16 -13.58 7.70
C LEU A 92 2.39 -13.76 6.81
N GLN A 93 3.53 -14.19 7.36
CA GLN A 93 4.74 -14.44 6.54
C GLN A 93 4.48 -15.43 5.40
N GLN A 94 3.70 -16.48 5.65
CA GLN A 94 3.27 -17.44 4.63
C GLN A 94 2.33 -16.81 3.61
N GLY A 95 1.34 -16.01 4.06
CA GLY A 95 0.41 -15.30 3.18
C GLY A 95 1.12 -14.35 2.21
N PHE A 96 2.08 -13.58 2.71
CA PHE A 96 2.93 -12.70 1.90
C PHE A 96 4.05 -13.43 1.12
N ALA A 97 4.08 -14.77 1.16
CA ALA A 97 5.11 -15.60 0.53
C ALA A 97 6.56 -15.17 0.85
N ILE A 98 6.80 -14.64 2.05
CA ILE A 98 8.10 -14.13 2.48
C ILE A 98 8.96 -15.29 2.98
N SER A 99 10.14 -15.46 2.38
CA SER A 99 11.12 -16.42 2.90
C SER A 99 11.71 -15.90 4.21
N LYS A 100 12.03 -16.79 5.17
CA LYS A 100 12.70 -16.39 6.42
C LYS A 100 14.04 -15.66 6.20
N ARG A 101 14.70 -15.93 5.07
CA ARG A 101 15.99 -15.32 4.73
C ARG A 101 15.82 -13.87 4.29
N ASP A 102 14.69 -13.54 3.70
CA ASP A 102 14.42 -12.23 3.10
C ASP A 102 13.46 -11.40 3.96
N LEU A 103 13.13 -11.86 5.18
CA LEU A 103 12.11 -11.25 6.01
C LEU A 103 12.45 -9.80 6.39
N ASP A 104 13.66 -9.56 6.90
CA ASP A 104 14.05 -8.22 7.36
C ASP A 104 14.11 -7.22 6.19
N ASP A 105 14.65 -7.64 5.05
CA ASP A 105 14.70 -6.83 3.83
C ASP A 105 13.28 -6.54 3.31
N ARG A 106 12.42 -7.55 3.25
CA ARG A 106 11.01 -7.37 2.84
C ARG A 106 10.24 -6.43 3.75
N LEU A 107 10.40 -6.55 5.06
CA LEU A 107 9.74 -5.65 6.01
C LEU A 107 10.21 -4.20 5.84
N LYS A 108 11.49 -4.00 5.55
CA LYS A 108 12.05 -2.67 5.28
C LYS A 108 11.51 -2.09 3.97
N ASP A 109 11.43 -2.89 2.92
CA ASP A 109 10.89 -2.46 1.64
C ASP A 109 9.39 -2.12 1.76
N TYR A 110 8.62 -2.93 2.51
CA TYR A 110 7.23 -2.64 2.86
C TYR A 110 7.07 -1.33 3.63
N ASP A 111 7.87 -1.09 4.68
CA ASP A 111 7.82 0.16 5.43
C ASP A 111 8.14 1.37 4.53
N THR A 112 9.17 1.23 3.69
CA THR A 112 9.61 2.31 2.78
C THR A 112 8.56 2.62 1.71
N ALA A 113 7.94 1.60 1.12
CA ALA A 113 6.88 1.76 0.12
C ALA A 113 5.65 2.48 0.70
N VAL A 114 5.23 2.10 1.92
CA VAL A 114 4.12 2.78 2.59
C VAL A 114 4.50 4.21 3.00
N GLU A 115 5.76 4.44 3.40
CA GLU A 115 6.26 5.79 3.69
C GLU A 115 6.25 6.69 2.44
N ASP A 116 6.68 6.19 1.28
CA ASP A 116 6.64 6.94 0.03
C ASP A 116 5.19 7.31 -0.35
N ALA A 117 4.26 6.36 -0.22
CA ALA A 117 2.83 6.59 -0.45
C ALA A 117 2.23 7.66 0.49
N ILE A 118 2.61 7.63 1.79
CA ILE A 118 2.20 8.65 2.76
C ILE A 118 2.70 10.04 2.33
N ARG A 119 3.97 10.15 1.91
CA ARG A 119 4.54 11.43 1.49
C ARG A 119 3.82 11.98 0.25
N ILE A 120 3.42 11.13 -0.70
CA ILE A 120 2.63 11.54 -1.87
C ILE A 120 1.28 12.10 -1.41
N CYS A 121 0.61 11.44 -0.47
CA CYS A 121 -0.63 11.94 0.11
C CYS A 121 -0.44 13.30 0.81
N GLU A 122 0.62 13.48 1.61
CA GLU A 122 0.94 14.76 2.26
C GLU A 122 1.14 15.89 1.24
N TRP A 123 1.86 15.59 0.15
CA TRP A 123 2.09 16.54 -0.93
C TRP A 123 0.78 16.94 -1.62
N ALA A 124 -0.13 15.99 -1.85
CA ALA A 124 -1.42 16.20 -2.47
C ALA A 124 -2.38 17.00 -1.57
N VAL A 125 -2.40 16.74 -0.25
CA VAL A 125 -3.19 17.49 0.74
C VAL A 125 -2.88 18.98 0.67
N VAL A 126 -1.60 19.36 0.67
CA VAL A 126 -1.17 20.77 0.62
C VAL A 126 -1.66 21.49 -0.62
N ARG A 127 -1.93 20.75 -1.70
CA ARG A 127 -2.34 21.28 -3.02
C ARG A 127 -3.82 21.10 -3.31
N GLY A 128 -4.59 20.52 -2.38
CA GLY A 128 -6.02 20.26 -2.57
C GLY A 128 -6.33 19.29 -3.71
N LYS A 129 -5.42 18.35 -3.98
CA LYS A 129 -5.56 17.35 -5.05
C LYS A 129 -6.12 16.03 -4.53
N GLN A 130 -6.74 15.25 -5.41
CA GLN A 130 -7.11 13.87 -5.11
C GLN A 130 -5.98 12.89 -5.42
N VAL A 131 -6.03 11.71 -4.80
CA VAL A 131 -5.06 10.63 -5.01
C VAL A 131 -5.76 9.32 -5.31
N ALA A 132 -5.14 8.45 -6.09
CA ALA A 132 -5.62 7.11 -6.37
C ALA A 132 -4.48 6.11 -6.17
N ILE A 133 -4.76 4.96 -5.53
CA ILE A 133 -3.85 3.82 -5.59
C ILE A 133 -4.21 3.05 -6.86
N THR A 134 -3.22 2.85 -7.72
CA THR A 134 -3.40 2.18 -9.01
C THR A 134 -2.56 0.92 -9.08
N MET A 135 -3.10 -0.17 -9.60
CA MET A 135 -2.40 -1.43 -9.85
C MET A 135 -2.23 -1.62 -11.36
N TRP A 136 -0.99 -1.78 -11.86
CA TRP A 136 -0.70 -1.98 -13.30
C TRP A 136 0.15 -3.23 -13.53
#